data_AF-A0A520HL22-F1
#
_entry.id   AF-A0A520HL22-F1
#
_cell.length_a   1.000
_cell.length_b   1.000
_cell.length_c   1.000
_cell.angle_alpha   90.00
_cell.angle_beta   90.00
_cell.angle_gamma   90.00
#
_symmetry.space_group_name_H-M   'P 1'
#
loop_
_entity.id
_entity.type
_entity.pdbx_description
1 polymer ?
#
loop_
_entity_poly.entity_id
_entity_poly.type
_entity_poly.pdbx_seq_one_letter_code
_entity_poly.pdbx_strand_id
1 'polypeptide(L)'
;VVAALKIAGVVERIGDYAKNIAKRVPAIESHGEIEPLSVLPAMSVLAVQMVHDALDAFAARDAAAAEEVCARDRQVDDFYNSLFRVLVTHMMENPKTIGQVAQLLFIAKNLERVGDHATNVAEMVYFAATGTHMVERDRGPMSYLTPTA
;
A
#
# COMPACT_ATOMS: atom_id res chain seq x y z
N VAL A 1 -25.21 8.86 2.80
CA VAL A 1 -24.87 9.76 1.66
C VAL A 1 -23.47 10.35 1.80
N VAL A 2 -23.12 11.02 2.91
CA VAL A 2 -21.78 11.64 3.09
C VAL A 2 -20.62 10.63 3.00
N ALA A 3 -20.73 9.45 3.64
CA ALA A 3 -19.68 8.43 3.58
C ALA A 3 -19.42 7.93 2.15
N ALA A 4 -20.47 7.68 1.37
CA ALA A 4 -20.35 7.23 -0.03
C ALA A 4 -19.58 8.23 -0.91
N LEU A 5 -19.85 9.54 -0.75
CA LEU A 5 -19.14 10.59 -1.49
C LEU A 5 -17.64 10.66 -1.12
N LYS A 6 -17.31 10.52 0.16
CA LYS A 6 -15.91 10.49 0.61
C LYS A 6 -15.18 9.25 0.10
N ILE A 7 -15.82 8.08 0.17
CA ILE A 7 -15.26 6.82 -0.33
C ILE A 7 -15.02 6.89 -1.84
N ALA A 8 -15.93 7.48 -2.62
CA ALA A 8 -15.74 7.66 -4.06
C ALA A 8 -14.47 8.47 -4.38
N GLY A 9 -14.17 9.52 -3.60
CA GLY A 9 -12.92 10.27 -3.70
C GLY A 9 -11.70 9.41 -3.41
N VAL A 10 -11.76 8.53 -2.40
CA VAL A 10 -10.65 7.62 -2.08
C VAL A 10 -10.41 6.59 -3.19
N VAL A 11 -11.47 6.04 -3.79
CA VAL A 11 -11.35 5.11 -4.93
C VAL A 11 -10.71 5.78 -6.15
N GLU A 12 -11.01 7.05 -6.41
CA GLU A 12 -10.34 7.84 -7.45
C GLU A 12 -8.83 7.93 -7.22
N ARG A 13 -8.41 8.19 -5.98
CA ARG A 13 -6.99 8.21 -5.59
C ARG A 13 -6.31 6.86 -5.81
N ILE A 14 -6.98 5.76 -5.48
CA ILE A 14 -6.48 4.40 -5.76
C ILE A 14 -6.28 4.20 -7.27
N GLY A 15 -7.24 4.65 -8.10
CA GLY A 15 -7.12 4.64 -9.55
C GLY A 15 -5.92 5.43 -10.07
N ASP A 16 -5.63 6.59 -9.48
CA ASP A 16 -4.46 7.40 -9.81
C ASP A 16 -3.14 6.70 -9.48
N TYR A 17 -3.07 5.96 -8.36
CA TYR A 17 -1.89 5.16 -8.03
C TYR A 17 -1.73 3.99 -9.01
N ALA A 18 -2.82 3.30 -9.37
CA ALA A 18 -2.78 2.24 -10.37
C ALA A 18 -2.27 2.76 -11.73
N LYS A 19 -2.73 3.94 -12.16
CA LYS A 19 -2.23 4.64 -13.35
C LYS A 19 -0.73 4.97 -13.24
N ASN A 20 -0.27 5.42 -12.09
CA ASN A 20 1.15 5.72 -11.86
C ASN A 20 2.03 4.47 -11.88
N ILE A 21 1.53 3.33 -11.40
CA ILE A 21 2.20 2.03 -11.51
C ILE A 21 2.31 1.64 -12.99
N ALA A 22 1.21 1.65 -13.74
CA ALA A 22 1.18 1.28 -15.15
C ALA A 22 2.16 2.11 -16.00
N LYS A 23 2.28 3.42 -15.74
CA LYS A 23 3.23 4.31 -16.43
C LYS A 23 4.71 3.96 -16.21
N ARG A 24 5.03 3.22 -15.14
CA ARG A 24 6.42 2.87 -14.77
C ARG A 24 6.86 1.50 -15.29
N VAL A 25 5.91 0.62 -15.64
CA VAL A 25 6.19 -0.73 -16.15
C VAL A 25 7.16 -0.74 -17.35
N PRO A 26 7.01 0.12 -18.38
CA PRO A 26 7.92 0.09 -19.55
C PRO A 26 9.38 0.41 -19.21
N ALA A 27 9.61 1.20 -18.16
CA ALA A 27 10.96 1.53 -17.70
C ALA A 27 11.66 0.36 -16.98
N ILE A 28 10.92 -0.69 -16.64
CA ILE A 28 11.42 -1.89 -15.96
C ILE A 28 11.66 -3.03 -16.96
N GLU A 29 10.81 -3.21 -17.97
CA GLU A 29 10.89 -4.32 -18.94
C GLU A 29 12.16 -4.33 -19.81
N SER A 30 12.88 -3.21 -19.90
CA SER A 30 13.97 -3.02 -20.87
C SER A 30 15.34 -3.57 -20.46
N HIS A 31 15.55 -4.06 -19.23
CA HIS A 31 16.91 -4.27 -18.68
C HIS A 31 17.14 -5.57 -17.88
N GLY A 32 16.54 -6.69 -18.27
CA GLY A 32 16.81 -8.01 -17.68
C GLY A 32 16.10 -8.26 -16.34
N GLU A 33 16.18 -9.50 -15.83
CA GLU A 33 15.51 -9.93 -14.60
C GLU A 33 16.12 -9.26 -13.36
N ILE A 34 15.33 -8.42 -12.68
CA ILE A 34 15.66 -7.93 -11.33
C ILE A 34 15.05 -8.91 -10.32
N GLU A 35 15.88 -9.71 -9.65
CA GLU A 35 15.45 -10.69 -8.63
C GLU A 35 14.45 -10.14 -7.58
N PRO A 36 14.60 -8.90 -7.05
CA PRO A 36 13.59 -8.25 -6.20
C PRO A 36 12.16 -8.13 -6.76
N LEU A 37 11.93 -8.35 -8.06
CA LEU A 37 10.58 -8.38 -8.66
C LEU A 37 9.68 -9.46 -8.08
N SER A 38 10.26 -10.57 -7.58
CA SER A 38 9.50 -11.73 -7.10
C SER A 38 8.60 -11.43 -5.89
N VAL A 39 8.96 -10.42 -5.09
CA VAL A 39 8.30 -10.10 -3.81
C VAL A 39 7.19 -9.06 -4.01
N LEU A 40 7.31 -8.19 -5.02
CA LEU A 40 6.34 -7.12 -5.32
C LEU A 40 4.89 -7.62 -5.58
N PRO A 41 4.64 -8.75 -6.28
CA PRO A 41 3.30 -9.30 -6.47
C PRO A 41 2.57 -9.65 -5.17
N ALA A 42 3.29 -10.11 -4.14
CA ALA A 42 2.64 -10.42 -2.86
C ALA A 42 2.15 -9.15 -2.15
N MET A 43 2.92 -8.05 -2.22
CA MET A 43 2.48 -6.74 -1.74
C MET A 43 1.24 -6.25 -2.50
N SER A 44 1.20 -6.44 -3.82
CA SER A 44 0.09 -5.97 -4.64
C SER A 44 -1.19 -6.74 -4.35
N VAL A 45 -1.11 -8.06 -4.19
CA VAL A 45 -2.25 -8.89 -3.78
C VAL A 45 -2.81 -8.44 -2.44
N LEU A 46 -1.95 -8.19 -1.45
CA LEU A 46 -2.37 -7.73 -0.13
C LEU A 46 -3.08 -6.37 -0.20
N ALA A 47 -2.48 -5.38 -0.88
CA ALA A 47 -3.05 -4.04 -1.00
C ALA A 47 -4.39 -4.05 -1.75
N VAL A 48 -4.51 -4.85 -2.83
CA VAL A 48 -5.76 -5.02 -3.59
C VAL A 48 -6.83 -5.69 -2.72
N GLN A 49 -6.48 -6.72 -1.95
CA GLN A 49 -7.41 -7.39 -1.06
C GLN A 49 -7.94 -6.45 0.02
N MET A 50 -7.10 -5.58 0.59
CA MET A 50 -7.54 -4.57 1.55
C MET A 50 -8.59 -3.62 0.94
N VAL A 51 -8.42 -3.21 -0.31
CA VAL A 51 -9.41 -2.36 -1.02
C VAL A 51 -10.72 -3.11 -1.19
N HIS A 52 -10.69 -4.36 -1.65
CA HIS A 52 -11.89 -5.18 -1.80
C HIS A 52 -12.64 -5.32 -0.48
N ASP A 53 -11.94 -5.73 0.57
CA ASP A 53 -12.55 -5.97 1.88
C ASP A 53 -13.10 -4.69 2.51
N ALA A 54 -12.45 -3.53 2.28
CA ALA A 54 -12.97 -2.24 2.74
C ALA A 54 -14.28 -1.85 2.05
N LEU A 55 -14.39 -2.14 0.74
CA LEU A 55 -15.60 -1.89 -0.03
C LEU A 55 -16.73 -2.87 0.32
N ASP A 56 -16.40 -4.13 0.57
CA ASP A 56 -17.36 -5.13 1.04
C ASP A 56 -17.89 -4.80 2.44
N ALA A 57 -17.00 -4.40 3.36
CA ALA A 57 -17.37 -3.90 4.68
C ALA A 57 -18.30 -2.68 4.58
N PHE A 58 -18.02 -1.76 3.65
CA PHE A 58 -18.90 -0.62 3.40
C PHE A 58 -20.29 -1.05 2.93
N ALA A 59 -20.36 -1.96 1.95
CA ALA A 59 -21.62 -2.46 1.40
C ALA A 59 -22.47 -3.17 2.46
N ALA A 60 -21.83 -3.96 3.33
CA ALA A 60 -22.46 -4.68 4.42
C ALA A 60 -22.72 -3.82 5.68
N ARG A 61 -22.13 -2.62 5.77
CA ARG A 61 -22.06 -1.79 6.99
C ARG A 61 -21.45 -2.55 8.17
N ASP A 62 -20.44 -3.35 7.88
CA ASP A 62 -19.79 -4.23 8.85
C ASP A 62 -18.59 -3.53 9.50
N ALA A 63 -18.78 -3.11 10.74
CA ALA A 63 -17.72 -2.48 11.53
C ALA A 63 -16.57 -3.44 11.84
N ALA A 64 -16.85 -4.72 12.10
CA ALA A 64 -15.83 -5.70 12.46
C ALA A 64 -14.94 -6.00 11.24
N ALA A 65 -15.54 -6.17 10.07
CA ALA A 65 -14.78 -6.34 8.82
C ALA A 65 -13.88 -5.12 8.53
N ALA A 66 -14.33 -3.91 8.83
CA ALA A 66 -13.51 -2.71 8.72
C ALA A 66 -12.31 -2.72 9.67
N GLU A 67 -12.48 -3.18 10.92
CA GLU A 67 -11.36 -3.28 11.87
C GLU A 67 -10.27 -4.25 11.41
N GLU A 68 -10.66 -5.34 10.76
CA GLU A 68 -9.76 -6.34 10.15
C GLU A 68 -8.99 -5.80 8.95
N VAL A 69 -9.60 -4.92 8.13
CA VAL A 69 -8.86 -4.19 7.08
C VAL A 69 -7.76 -3.35 7.70
N CYS A 70 -8.10 -2.52 8.69
CA CYS A 70 -7.10 -1.68 9.37
C CYS A 70 -5.99 -2.53 10.04
N ALA A 71 -6.27 -3.79 10.42
CA ALA A 71 -5.29 -4.67 11.09
C ALA A 71 -4.19 -5.15 10.14
N ARG A 72 -4.47 -5.13 8.84
CA ARG A 72 -3.53 -5.52 7.79
C ARG A 72 -2.67 -4.37 7.27
N ASP A 73 -2.96 -3.12 7.66
CA ASP A 73 -2.17 -1.93 7.31
C ASP A 73 -0.68 -2.13 7.65
N ARG A 74 -0.40 -2.59 8.88
CA ARG A 74 0.96 -2.90 9.34
C ARG A 74 1.66 -3.94 8.47
N GLN A 75 0.93 -4.93 7.95
CA GLN A 75 1.53 -5.94 7.07
C GLN A 75 1.99 -5.31 5.76
N VAL A 76 1.24 -4.36 5.18
CA VAL A 76 1.66 -3.63 3.98
C VAL A 76 2.89 -2.76 4.25
N ASP A 77 2.92 -2.06 5.39
CA ASP A 77 4.06 -1.24 5.80
C ASP A 77 5.33 -2.07 6.00
N ASP A 78 5.23 -3.21 6.68
CA ASP A 78 6.34 -4.14 6.89
C ASP A 78 6.87 -4.70 5.57
N PHE A 79 5.95 -4.98 4.64
CA PHE A 79 6.27 -5.43 3.29
C PHE A 79 7.03 -4.35 2.51
N TYR A 80 6.53 -3.11 2.52
CA TYR A 80 7.18 -1.97 1.90
C TYR A 80 8.59 -1.75 2.47
N ASN A 81 8.72 -1.76 3.81
CA ASN A 81 10.01 -1.56 4.49
C ASN A 81 11.03 -2.65 4.13
N SER A 82 10.58 -3.89 4.03
CA SER A 82 11.44 -5.02 3.64
C SER A 82 11.88 -4.89 2.19
N LEU A 83 10.95 -4.56 1.29
CA LEU A 83 11.27 -4.34 -0.12
C LEU A 83 12.18 -3.12 -0.31
N PHE A 84 11.98 -2.04 0.44
CA PHE A 84 12.85 -0.86 0.42
C PHE A 84 14.31 -1.24 0.71
N ARG A 85 14.55 -2.00 1.78
CA ARG A 85 15.90 -2.44 2.16
C ARG A 85 16.55 -3.27 1.05
N VAL A 86 15.83 -4.27 0.51
CA VAL A 86 16.32 -5.13 -0.57
C VAL A 86 16.67 -4.32 -1.83
N LEU A 87 15.80 -3.39 -2.23
CA LEU A 87 16.02 -2.56 -3.41
C LEU A 87 17.22 -1.62 -3.23
N VAL A 88 17.39 -1.01 -2.05
CA VAL A 88 18.55 -0.14 -1.77
C VAL A 88 19.85 -0.94 -1.76
N THR A 89 19.88 -2.12 -1.14
CA THR A 89 21.04 -3.01 -1.18
C THR A 89 21.40 -3.37 -2.62
N HIS A 90 20.42 -3.74 -3.44
CA HIS A 90 20.66 -4.05 -4.84
C HIS A 90 21.22 -2.85 -5.62
N MET A 91 20.73 -1.63 -5.36
CA MET A 91 21.27 -0.40 -5.97
C MET A 91 22.74 -0.17 -5.60
N MET A 92 23.13 -0.46 -4.36
CA MET A 92 24.50 -0.31 -3.87
C MET A 92 25.44 -1.33 -4.53
N GLU A 93 25.00 -2.58 -4.70
CA GLU A 93 25.76 -3.65 -5.35
C GLU A 93 25.86 -3.46 -6.87
N ASN A 94 24.81 -2.92 -7.49
CA ASN A 94 24.69 -2.77 -8.94
C ASN A 94 24.34 -1.33 -9.36
N PRO A 95 25.25 -0.35 -9.27
CA PRO A 95 24.92 1.06 -9.54
C PRO A 95 24.34 1.35 -10.94
N LYS A 96 24.62 0.49 -11.92
CA LYS A 96 24.07 0.59 -13.29
C LYS A 96 22.56 0.37 -13.35
N THR A 97 21.96 -0.30 -12.36
CA THR A 97 20.52 -0.61 -12.32
C THR A 97 19.71 0.41 -11.51
N ILE A 98 20.35 1.41 -10.88
CA ILE A 98 19.69 2.39 -10.00
C ILE A 98 18.41 2.98 -10.60
N GLY A 99 18.46 3.41 -11.87
CA GLY A 99 17.30 4.00 -12.54
C GLY A 99 16.10 3.05 -12.61
N GLN A 100 16.33 1.77 -12.89
CA GLN A 100 15.31 0.72 -13.01
C GLN A 100 14.76 0.33 -11.64
N VAL A 101 15.64 0.10 -10.67
CA VAL A 101 15.28 -0.29 -9.29
C VAL A 101 14.54 0.85 -8.59
N ALA A 102 14.84 2.11 -8.93
CA ALA A 102 14.09 3.26 -8.43
C ALA A 102 12.64 3.24 -8.93
N GLN A 103 12.37 2.77 -10.16
CA GLN A 103 10.99 2.59 -10.63
C GLN A 103 10.25 1.55 -9.81
N LEU A 104 10.90 0.43 -9.44
CA LEU A 104 10.32 -0.57 -8.54
C LEU A 104 9.98 0.03 -7.18
N LEU A 105 10.87 0.86 -6.63
CA LEU A 105 10.62 1.52 -5.35
C LEU A 105 9.41 2.46 -5.43
N PHE A 106 9.26 3.19 -6.54
CA PHE A 106 8.07 4.02 -6.75
C PHE A 106 6.79 3.20 -6.91
N ILE A 107 6.85 2.02 -7.54
CA ILE A 107 5.71 1.10 -7.62
C ILE A 107 5.35 0.60 -6.23
N ALA A 108 6.32 0.12 -5.45
CA ALA A 108 6.11 -0.32 -4.08
C ALA A 108 5.47 0.78 -3.22
N LYS A 109 5.94 2.02 -3.32
CA LYS A 109 5.35 3.15 -2.60
C LYS A 109 3.91 3.45 -3.04
N ASN A 110 3.58 3.27 -4.32
CA ASN A 110 2.19 3.43 -4.77
C ASN A 110 1.28 2.30 -4.25
N LEU A 111 1.79 1.07 -4.10
CA LEU A 111 1.04 -0.02 -3.47
C LEU A 111 0.80 0.24 -1.97
N GLU A 112 1.79 0.76 -1.26
CA GLU A 112 1.60 1.16 0.15
C GLU A 112 0.52 2.25 0.27
N ARG A 113 0.54 3.25 -0.62
CA ARG A 113 -0.53 4.27 -0.66
C ARG A 113 -1.90 3.67 -0.95
N VAL A 114 -1.99 2.62 -1.77
CA VAL A 114 -3.27 1.92 -1.99
C VAL A 114 -3.77 1.28 -0.68
N GLY A 115 -2.88 0.63 0.09
CA GLY A 115 -3.19 0.09 1.41
C GLY A 115 -3.66 1.18 2.39
N ASP A 116 -2.93 2.29 2.50
CA ASP A 116 -3.31 3.46 3.31
C ASP A 116 -4.73 3.96 2.97
N HIS A 117 -5.04 4.06 1.67
CA HIS A 117 -6.35 4.51 1.22
C HIS A 117 -7.46 3.48 1.50
N ALA A 118 -7.15 2.18 1.47
CA ALA A 118 -8.09 1.15 1.91
C ALA A 118 -8.39 1.28 3.42
N THR A 119 -7.37 1.52 4.23
CA THR A 119 -7.50 1.78 5.68
C THR A 119 -8.39 3.00 5.94
N ASN A 120 -8.18 4.11 5.21
CA ASN A 120 -9.05 5.30 5.30
C ASN A 120 -10.53 4.97 4.98
N VAL A 121 -10.78 4.12 3.98
CA VAL A 121 -12.15 3.66 3.69
C VAL A 121 -12.71 2.88 4.87
N ALA A 122 -11.95 1.92 5.39
CA ALA A 122 -12.38 1.11 6.53
C ALA A 122 -12.69 1.95 7.77
N GLU A 123 -11.87 2.94 8.11
CA GLU A 123 -12.15 3.88 9.20
C GLU A 123 -13.46 4.65 9.00
N MET A 124 -13.74 5.08 7.76
CA MET A 124 -15.01 5.72 7.42
C MET A 124 -16.20 4.76 7.53
N VAL A 125 -16.02 3.48 7.17
CA VAL A 125 -17.04 2.43 7.35
C VAL A 125 -17.33 2.21 8.81
N TYR A 126 -16.29 2.03 9.63
CA TYR A 126 -16.42 1.84 11.06
C TYR A 126 -17.18 3.00 11.69
N PHE A 127 -16.76 4.24 11.44
CA PHE A 127 -17.46 5.42 11.95
C PHE A 127 -18.91 5.50 11.48
N ALA A 128 -19.20 5.16 10.22
CA ALA A 128 -20.55 5.17 9.69
C ALA A 128 -21.46 4.11 10.34
N ALA A 129 -20.90 2.99 10.81
CA ALA A 129 -21.61 1.91 11.46
C ALA A 129 -21.78 2.11 12.97
N THR A 130 -20.76 2.67 13.65
CA THR A 130 -20.69 2.74 15.12
C THR A 130 -20.95 4.14 15.69
N GLY A 131 -20.73 5.19 14.89
CA GLY A 131 -20.73 6.58 15.34
C GLY A 131 -19.48 6.99 16.14
N THR A 132 -18.45 6.13 16.21
CA THR A 132 -17.20 6.40 16.92
C THR A 132 -15.99 6.24 16.01
N HIS A 133 -14.91 6.95 16.28
CA HIS A 133 -13.66 6.79 15.56
C HIS A 133 -12.89 5.56 16.09
N MET A 134 -12.20 4.84 15.21
CA MET A 134 -11.23 3.83 15.65
C MET A 134 -10.10 4.52 16.42
N VAL A 135 -9.57 3.82 17.43
CA VAL A 135 -8.39 4.28 18.17
C VAL A 135 -7.21 4.33 17.21
N GLU A 136 -6.52 5.47 17.17
CA GLU A 136 -5.34 5.69 16.35
C GLU A 136 -4.29 4.61 16.68
N ARG A 137 -3.93 3.81 15.67
CA ARG A 137 -2.96 2.73 15.87
C ARG A 137 -1.57 3.31 15.76
N ASP A 138 -0.72 2.97 16.74
CA ASP A 138 0.70 3.29 16.67
C ASP A 138 1.29 2.57 15.44
N ARG A 139 1.59 3.35 14.40
CA ARG A 139 2.24 2.89 13.17
C ARG A 139 3.71 2.54 13.39
N GLY A 140 4.23 2.75 14.60
CA GLY A 140 5.63 2.54 14.93
C GLY A 140 6.54 3.53 14.19
N PRO A 141 7.82 3.63 14.58
CA PRO A 141 8.78 4.45 13.85
C PRO A 141 9.03 3.86 12.46
N MET A 142 9.19 4.73 11.44
CA MET A 142 9.65 4.31 10.11
C MET A 142 11.02 3.64 10.24
N SER A 143 11.04 2.30 10.22
CA SER A 143 12.19 1.46 10.61
C SER A 143 13.48 1.68 9.79
N TYR A 144 13.40 2.40 8.67
CA TYR A 144 14.54 2.75 7.82
C TYR A 144 15.22 4.09 8.19
N LEU A 145 14.70 4.86 9.15
CA LEU A 145 15.34 6.08 9.64
C LEU A 145 16.24 5.85 10.88
N THR A 146 16.20 4.66 11.46
CA THR A 146 17.11 4.25 12.52
C THR A 146 18.30 3.52 11.92
N PRO A 147 19.53 4.06 12.01
CA PRO A 147 20.73 3.28 11.73
C PRO A 147 20.74 2.09 12.68
N THR A 148 20.75 0.87 12.14
CA THR A 148 21.23 -0.29 12.90
C THR A 148 22.68 0.01 13.28
N ALA A 149 22.90 0.26 14.56
CA ALA A 149 24.22 0.37 15.17
C ALA A 149 24.93 -1.00 15.20
#